data_AF-I0QUJ6-F1
#
_entry.id   AF-I0QUJ6-F1
#
_cell.length_a   1.000
_cell.length_b   1.000
_cell.length_c   1.000
_cell.angle_alpha   90.00
_cell.angle_beta   90.00
_cell.angle_gamma   90.00
#
_symmetry.space_group_name_H-M   'P 1'
#
loop_
_entity.id
_entity.type
_entity.pdbx_description
1 polymer ?
#
loop_
_entity_poly.entity_id
_entity_poly.type
_entity_poly.pdbx_seq_one_letter_code
_entity_poly.pdbx_strand_id
1 'polypeptide(L)'
;MVQVFIQSECEEALMRTALDDAAPLYRDAPEALEIKAGAEKIFDDFIREALPDVGSEKRKLAGELISKTLGAVGKDFSESSRTAEEINAYAQAMADMFCAYLAVTENSAA
;
A
#
# COMPACT_ATOMS: atom_id res chain seq x y z
N MET A 1 5.49 5.15 4.88
CA MET A 1 4.43 4.17 4.60
C MET A 1 4.69 3.42 3.29
N VAL A 2 4.71 4.09 2.13
CA VAL A 2 4.93 3.42 0.82
C VAL A 2 6.23 2.62 0.75
N GLN A 3 7.36 3.20 1.19
CA GLN A 3 8.66 2.51 1.21
C GLN A 3 8.62 1.19 2.02
N VAL A 4 8.12 1.26 3.25
CA VAL A 4 8.00 0.08 4.13
C VAL A 4 7.05 -0.96 3.54
N PHE A 5 5.94 -0.52 2.94
CA PHE A 5 4.98 -1.41 2.30
C PHE A 5 5.59 -2.16 1.10
N ILE A 6 6.22 -1.45 0.17
CA ILE A 6 6.82 -2.07 -1.02
C ILE A 6 7.95 -3.03 -0.62
N GLN A 7 8.73 -2.67 0.41
CA GLN A 7 9.74 -3.56 0.97
C GLN A 7 9.11 -4.84 1.55
N SER A 8 8.06 -4.71 2.39
CA SER A 8 7.41 -5.88 2.99
C SER A 8 6.74 -6.78 1.95
N GLU A 9 6.17 -6.22 0.89
CA GLU A 9 5.61 -7.01 -0.22
C GLU A 9 6.68 -7.84 -0.93
N CYS A 10 7.86 -7.26 -1.17
CA CYS A 10 8.99 -7.99 -1.79
C CYS A 10 9.53 -9.09 -0.87
N GLU A 11 9.62 -8.83 0.44
CA GLU A 11 10.02 -9.83 1.44
C GLU A 11 8.99 -10.98 1.53
N GLU A 12 7.69 -10.65 1.53
CA GLU A 12 6.61 -11.64 1.52
C GLU A 12 6.60 -12.46 0.23
N ALA A 13 6.82 -11.84 -0.93
CA ALA A 13 6.85 -12.53 -2.21
C ALA A 13 7.99 -13.57 -2.28
N LEU A 14 9.17 -13.23 -1.75
CA LEU A 14 10.28 -14.17 -1.60
C LEU A 14 9.91 -15.34 -0.67
N MET A 15 9.28 -15.03 0.48
CA MET A 15 8.83 -16.04 1.42
C MET A 15 7.76 -16.96 0.81
N ARG A 16 6.79 -16.41 0.08
CA ARG A 16 5.73 -17.16 -0.62
C ARG A 16 6.31 -18.12 -1.66
N THR A 17 7.33 -17.68 -2.40
CA THR A 17 8.03 -18.54 -3.37
C THR A 17 8.74 -19.70 -2.66
N ALA A 18 9.45 -19.42 -1.57
CA ALA A 18 10.12 -20.45 -0.78
C ALA A 18 9.13 -21.41 -0.08
N LEU A 19 7.95 -20.92 0.34
CA LEU A 19 6.91 -21.75 0.94
C LEU A 19 6.17 -22.61 -0.09
N ASP A 20 5.91 -22.10 -1.30
CA ASP A 20 5.30 -22.88 -2.38
C ASP A 20 6.18 -24.11 -2.73
N ASP A 21 7.52 -23.99 -2.61
CA ASP A 21 8.45 -25.10 -2.76
C ASP A 21 8.45 -26.10 -1.58
N ALA A 22 8.09 -25.66 -0.37
CA ALA A 22 8.26 -26.45 0.86
C ALA A 22 6.96 -27.02 1.46
N ALA A 23 5.82 -26.32 1.34
CA ALA A 23 4.55 -26.68 1.98
C ALA A 23 3.33 -25.98 1.33
N PRO A 24 2.77 -26.51 0.22
CA PRO A 24 1.73 -25.85 -0.58
C PRO A 24 0.39 -25.56 0.12
N LEU A 25 0.13 -26.15 1.30
CA LEU A 25 -1.17 -26.08 2.00
C LEU A 25 -1.24 -25.00 3.09
N TYR A 26 -0.16 -24.25 3.33
CA TYR A 26 -0.09 -23.26 4.42
C TYR A 26 -0.64 -21.87 4.04
N ARG A 27 -1.25 -21.75 2.86
CA ARG A 27 -1.51 -20.47 2.17
C ARG A 27 -2.60 -19.59 2.80
N ASP A 28 -3.49 -20.16 3.63
CA ASP A 28 -4.69 -19.46 4.14
C ASP A 28 -4.73 -19.42 5.68
N ALA A 29 -3.74 -18.79 6.30
CA ALA A 29 -3.69 -18.59 7.75
C ALA A 29 -4.59 -17.39 8.17
N PRO A 30 -5.52 -17.57 9.13
CA PRO A 30 -6.50 -16.54 9.53
C PRO A 30 -5.88 -15.24 10.08
N GLU A 31 -4.63 -15.28 10.55
CA GLU A 31 -3.89 -14.13 11.07
C GLU A 31 -3.71 -12.99 10.04
N ALA A 32 -3.71 -13.31 8.74
CA ALA A 32 -3.58 -12.31 7.66
C ALA A 32 -4.80 -11.39 7.51
N LEU A 33 -5.97 -11.79 8.03
CA LEU A 33 -7.21 -11.00 7.92
C LEU A 33 -7.31 -9.92 9.02
N GLU A 34 -6.87 -10.21 10.24
CA GLU A 34 -6.93 -9.26 11.36
C GLU A 34 -5.95 -8.08 11.18
N ILE A 35 -4.78 -8.33 10.58
CA ILE A 35 -3.79 -7.29 10.27
C ILE A 35 -4.35 -6.26 9.27
N LYS A 36 -5.18 -6.70 8.32
CA LYS A 36 -5.76 -5.82 7.28
C LYS A 36 -6.74 -4.79 7.85
N ALA A 37 -7.64 -5.20 8.74
CA ALA A 37 -8.61 -4.27 9.34
C ALA A 37 -7.94 -3.20 10.22
N GLY A 38 -6.86 -3.56 10.93
CA GLY A 38 -6.06 -2.60 11.69
C GLY A 38 -5.34 -1.59 10.80
N ALA A 39 -4.79 -2.05 9.67
CA ALA A 39 -4.12 -1.21 8.69
C ALA A 39 -5.09 -0.22 8.00
N GLU A 40 -6.30 -0.66 7.66
CA GLU A 40 -7.35 0.19 7.06
C GLU A 40 -7.70 1.37 7.96
N LYS A 41 -7.90 1.13 9.26
CA LYS A 41 -8.21 2.21 10.21
C LYS A 41 -7.10 3.24 10.33
N ILE A 42 -5.84 2.79 10.42
CA ILE A 42 -4.68 3.69 10.50
C ILE A 42 -4.59 4.54 9.23
N PHE A 43 -4.88 3.93 8.08
CA PHE A 43 -4.85 4.61 6.81
C PHE A 43 -5.95 5.68 6.68
N ASP A 44 -7.18 5.36 7.11
CA ASP A 44 -8.28 6.32 7.16
C ASP A 44 -7.97 7.52 8.07
N ASP A 45 -7.35 7.26 9.22
CA ASP A 45 -6.91 8.31 10.14
C ASP A 45 -5.83 9.20 9.50
N PHE A 46 -4.88 8.61 8.76
CA PHE A 46 -3.87 9.34 8.00
C PHE A 46 -4.49 10.24 6.92
N ILE A 47 -5.44 9.74 6.14
CA ILE A 47 -6.11 10.54 5.09
C ILE A 47 -6.90 11.70 5.69
N ARG A 48 -7.52 11.47 6.87
CA ARG A 48 -8.21 12.53 7.59
C ARG A 48 -7.26 13.64 8.03
N GLU A 49 -6.06 13.28 8.50
CA GLU A 49 -5.02 14.24 8.91
C GLU A 49 -4.40 14.97 7.71
N ALA A 50 -4.16 14.26 6.60
CA ALA A 50 -3.56 14.83 5.40
C ALA A 50 -4.50 15.76 4.61
N LEU A 51 -5.82 15.63 4.78
CA LEU A 51 -6.84 16.40 4.07
C LEU A 51 -7.89 16.97 5.04
N PRO A 52 -7.50 17.82 6.00
CA PRO A 52 -8.38 18.23 7.10
C PRO A 52 -9.63 18.98 6.61
N ASP A 53 -9.46 19.81 5.58
CA ASP A 53 -10.48 20.71 5.04
C ASP A 53 -11.33 20.09 3.91
N VAL A 54 -10.99 18.87 3.49
CA VAL A 54 -11.70 18.18 2.39
C VAL A 54 -12.96 17.47 2.93
N GLY A 55 -14.06 17.49 2.17
CA GLY A 55 -15.29 16.77 2.52
C GLY A 55 -15.08 15.25 2.76
N SER A 56 -15.87 14.64 3.64
CA SER A 56 -15.72 13.23 4.05
C SER A 56 -15.82 12.24 2.90
N GLU A 57 -16.75 12.44 1.97
CA GLU A 57 -16.90 11.59 0.77
C GLU A 57 -15.65 11.60 -0.11
N LYS A 58 -15.06 12.78 -0.32
CA LYS A 58 -13.86 12.93 -1.14
C LYS A 58 -12.62 12.37 -0.45
N ARG A 59 -12.51 12.52 0.88
CA ARG A 59 -11.47 11.84 1.68
C ARG A 59 -11.58 10.32 1.59
N LYS A 60 -12.77 9.77 1.75
CA LYS A 60 -13.01 8.33 1.64
C LYS A 60 -12.61 7.79 0.26
N LEU A 61 -13.01 8.49 -0.81
CA LEU A 61 -12.62 8.12 -2.17
C LEU A 61 -11.10 8.19 -2.37
N ALA A 62 -10.45 9.24 -1.88
CA ALA A 62 -9.00 9.37 -1.97
C ALA A 62 -8.28 8.25 -1.23
N GLY A 63 -8.76 7.91 -0.03
CA GLY A 63 -8.20 6.83 0.77
C GLY A 63 -8.35 5.45 0.10
N GLU A 64 -9.54 5.18 -0.44
CA GLU A 64 -9.82 3.95 -1.18
C GLU A 64 -8.92 3.82 -2.43
N LEU A 65 -8.78 4.89 -3.21
CA LEU A 65 -7.94 4.87 -4.42
C LEU A 65 -6.47 4.62 -4.10
N ILE A 66 -5.92 5.31 -3.10
CA ILE A 66 -4.52 5.10 -2.71
C ILE A 66 -4.33 3.68 -2.16
N SER A 67 -5.22 3.20 -1.29
CA SER A 67 -5.12 1.85 -0.71
C SER A 67 -5.17 0.75 -1.78
N LYS A 68 -6.14 0.83 -2.70
CA LYS A 68 -6.28 -0.13 -3.81
C LYS A 68 -5.07 -0.09 -4.74
N THR A 69 -4.57 1.11 -5.05
CA THR A 69 -3.40 1.26 -5.92
C THR A 69 -2.15 0.70 -5.26
N LEU A 70 -1.88 1.08 -4.01
CA LEU A 70 -0.73 0.59 -3.24
C LEU A 70 -0.74 -0.94 -3.14
N GLY A 71 -1.89 -1.52 -2.79
CA GLY A 71 -2.02 -2.98 -2.66
C GLY A 71 -1.89 -3.72 -3.99
N ALA A 72 -2.62 -3.31 -5.03
CA ALA A 72 -2.61 -4.01 -6.31
C ALA A 72 -1.26 -3.87 -7.05
N VAL A 73 -0.75 -2.64 -7.10
CA VAL A 73 0.48 -2.33 -7.84
C VAL A 73 1.72 -2.78 -7.07
N GLY A 74 1.73 -2.64 -5.74
CA GLY A 74 2.81 -3.15 -4.90
C GLY A 74 2.93 -4.67 -4.99
N LYS A 75 1.81 -5.38 -4.95
CA LYS A 75 1.77 -6.83 -5.15
C LYS A 75 2.34 -7.23 -6.51
N ASP A 76 1.82 -6.67 -7.60
CA ASP A 76 2.29 -6.95 -8.97
C ASP A 76 3.81 -6.69 -9.12
N PHE A 77 4.28 -5.56 -8.59
CA PHE A 77 5.70 -5.22 -8.61
C PHE A 77 6.56 -6.27 -7.88
N SER A 78 6.09 -6.78 -6.74
CA SER A 78 6.80 -7.75 -5.89
C SER A 78 6.86 -9.18 -6.45
N GLU A 79 6.06 -9.52 -7.46
CA GLU A 79 5.99 -10.89 -7.99
C GLU A 79 7.29 -11.37 -8.66
N SER A 80 8.18 -10.43 -9.02
CA SER A 80 9.52 -10.72 -9.53
C SER A 80 10.59 -10.30 -8.53
N SER A 81 11.73 -10.98 -8.51
CA SER A 81 12.89 -10.56 -7.71
C SER A 81 13.31 -9.14 -8.06
N ARG A 82 13.49 -8.29 -7.05
CA ARG A 82 13.90 -6.88 -7.17
C ARG A 82 15.18 -6.62 -6.40
N THR A 83 15.99 -5.67 -6.89
CA THR A 83 17.11 -5.14 -6.10
C THR A 83 16.62 -4.08 -5.11
N ALA A 84 17.44 -3.76 -4.12
CA ALA A 84 17.14 -2.69 -3.17
C ALA A 84 16.98 -1.33 -3.86
N GLU A 85 17.77 -1.06 -4.91
CA GLU A 85 17.69 0.17 -5.70
C GLU A 85 16.36 0.26 -6.46
N GLU A 86 15.91 -0.85 -7.06
CA GLU A 86 14.62 -0.93 -7.74
C GLU A 86 13.45 -0.70 -6.78
N ILE A 87 13.49 -1.35 -5.61
CA ILE A 87 12.49 -1.18 -4.55
C ILE A 87 12.40 0.30 -4.14
N ASN A 88 13.54 0.92 -3.86
CA ASN A 88 13.60 2.31 -3.42
C ASN A 88 13.10 3.28 -4.51
N ALA A 89 13.54 3.10 -5.75
CA ALA A 89 13.13 3.95 -6.86
C ALA A 89 11.62 3.84 -7.11
N TYR A 90 11.08 2.61 -7.09
CA TYR A 90 9.67 2.35 -7.31
C TYR A 90 8.80 2.91 -6.19
N ALA A 91 9.17 2.66 -4.94
CA ALA A 91 8.46 3.17 -3.79
C ALA A 91 8.48 4.71 -3.74
N GLN A 92 9.60 5.34 -4.12
CA GLN A 92 9.68 6.80 -4.21
C GLN A 92 8.75 7.34 -5.28
N ALA A 93 8.77 6.77 -6.49
CA ALA A 93 7.89 7.21 -7.58
C ALA A 93 6.41 7.07 -7.23
N MET A 94 6.02 5.97 -6.57
CA MET A 94 4.66 5.77 -6.10
C MET A 94 4.28 6.76 -4.98
N ALA A 95 5.20 7.05 -4.07
CA ALA A 95 4.98 8.07 -3.04
C ALA A 95 4.79 9.46 -3.66
N ASP A 96 5.61 9.84 -4.65
CA ASP A 96 5.48 11.12 -5.35
C ASP A 96 4.12 11.24 -6.05
N MET A 97 3.65 10.16 -6.69
CA MET A 97 2.32 10.09 -7.31
C MET A 97 1.19 10.32 -6.29
N PHE A 98 1.25 9.66 -5.12
CA PHE A 98 0.25 9.85 -4.07
C PHE A 98 0.30 11.24 -3.44
N CYS A 99 1.50 11.76 -3.18
CA CYS A 99 1.69 13.13 -2.69
C CYS A 99 1.09 14.15 -3.66
N ALA A 100 1.34 14.00 -4.96
CA ALA A 100 0.77 14.88 -5.99
C ALA A 100 -0.77 14.77 -6.03
N TYR A 101 -1.31 13.57 -5.94
CA TYR A 101 -2.76 13.35 -5.91
C TYR A 101 -3.42 14.01 -4.68
N LEU A 102 -2.83 13.87 -3.49
CA LEU A 102 -3.33 14.48 -2.27
C LEU A 102 -3.28 16.01 -2.35
N ALA A 103 -2.17 16.59 -2.82
CA ALA A 103 -2.02 18.03 -2.99
C ALA A 103 -3.06 18.62 -3.96
N VAL A 104 -3.32 17.95 -5.09
CA VAL A 104 -4.38 18.37 -6.03
C VAL A 104 -5.77 18.24 -5.40
N THR A 105 -5.99 17.19 -4.60
CA THR A 105 -7.27 16.93 -3.94
C THR A 105 -7.61 18.02 -2.92
N GLU A 106 -6.62 18.45 -2.13
CA GLU A 106 -6.67 19.57 -1.19
C GLU A 106 -6.97 20.89 -1.91
N ASN A 107 -6.17 21.24 -2.92
CA ASN A 107 -6.33 22.48 -3.67
C ASN A 107 -7.68 22.59 -4.40
N SER A 108 -8.28 21.46 -4.78
CA SER A 108 -9.59 21.43 -5.45
C SER A 108 -10.77 21.42 -4.47
N ALA A 109 -10.52 21.53 -3.17
CA ALA A 109 -11.54 21.65 -2.12
C ALA A 109 -11.61 23.06 -1.51
N ALA A 110 -10.57 23.89 -1.74
CA ALA A 110 -10.55 25.32 -1.47
C ALA A 110 -11.28 26.11 -2.58
#